data_AF-A0AAD9D898-F1
#
_entry.id   AF-A0AAD9D898-F1
#
_cell.length_a   1.000
_cell.length_b   1.000
_cell.length_c   1.000
_cell.angle_alpha   90.00
_cell.angle_beta   90.00
_cell.angle_gamma   90.00
#
_symmetry.space_group_name_H-M   'P 1'
#
loop_
_entity.id
_entity.type
_entity.pdbx_description
1 polymer ?
#
loop_
_entity_poly.entity_id
_entity_poly.type
_entity_poly.pdbx_seq_one_letter_code
_entity_poly.pdbx_strand_id
1 'polypeptide(L)'
;MKSLGLITLIFVGTPIVSGFNTAINSIASTPTTKLTMSSDESTPLSDSDHILFDMPVSNNGARIRAILYYKQLSQQQVDIISPMKLGGLRSDDFKALSPQGLMPALTIQKEHDSGMTHLSESDTIARYLLTEYAGVGLSFQPDNLRSNQITRWHDVYLTTIQGCLYKPAYRFPLGNYADRKSAIKAFQKNLKVIEGFMSDEGKYLLAMKCHWRMHRFSLPYMLPKFDDSQTPLPPKLNAWFDNLYTNDSVFSKIYGEIMDTLVTSWDEKSHLWDSIWLAGQRDQAPGTIFDKIVAKEIPATIVKEDRHILAFKDINPLAPAHVLVIPKDRNGLTNLRKASAEHRDILGRLLVAGGEIANDSGLGFGDGARFVINDGPDGGQEVYHLHLHVIGGQKLGSMC
;
A
#
# COMPACT_ATOMS: atom_id res chain seq x y z
N MET A 1 -14.01 29.92 46.95
CA MET A 1 -12.97 29.81 45.90
C MET A 1 -12.14 28.57 46.21
N LYS A 2 -12.32 27.49 45.43
CA LYS A 2 -11.68 26.19 45.65
C LYS A 2 -10.52 26.04 44.65
N SER A 3 -9.32 25.76 45.15
CA SER A 3 -8.12 25.45 44.38
C SER A 3 -8.17 24.02 43.85
N LEU A 4 -7.78 23.82 42.59
CA LEU A 4 -7.64 22.51 41.97
C LEU A 4 -6.50 21.71 42.62
N GLY A 5 -6.80 20.49 43.03
CA GLY A 5 -5.83 19.48 43.45
C GLY A 5 -5.34 18.65 42.26
N LEU A 6 -4.02 18.53 42.15
CA LEU A 6 -3.29 17.61 41.30
C LEU A 6 -3.64 16.16 41.69
N ILE A 7 -4.11 15.34 40.75
CA ILE A 7 -4.21 13.89 40.94
C ILE A 7 -3.09 13.23 40.13
N THR A 8 -2.08 12.77 40.86
CA THR A 8 -1.04 11.84 40.41
C THR A 8 -1.65 10.44 40.38
N LEU A 9 -1.74 9.81 39.21
CA LEU A 9 -2.08 8.38 39.09
C LEU A 9 -0.80 7.57 38.86
N ILE A 10 -0.47 6.81 39.90
CA ILE A 10 0.61 5.81 39.96
C ILE A 10 0.13 4.55 39.22
N PHE A 11 0.82 4.14 38.16
CA PHE A 11 0.63 2.82 37.56
C PHE A 11 1.52 1.79 38.26
N VAL A 12 0.87 0.77 38.82
CA VAL A 12 1.47 -0.42 39.43
C VAL A 12 1.99 -1.34 38.31
N GLY A 13 3.25 -1.76 38.43
CA GLY A 13 3.93 -2.59 37.45
C GLY A 13 3.64 -4.09 37.56
N THR A 14 3.68 -4.75 36.40
CA THR A 14 3.94 -6.18 36.24
C THR A 14 4.90 -6.32 35.03
N PRO A 15 5.90 -7.21 35.07
CA PRO A 15 7.08 -7.09 34.22
C PRO A 15 6.85 -7.73 32.84
N ILE A 16 7.08 -6.96 31.78
CA ILE A 16 7.20 -7.49 30.43
C ILE A 16 8.66 -7.83 30.18
N VAL A 17 8.85 -9.12 29.92
CA VAL A 17 9.99 -9.84 29.36
C VAL A 17 11.04 -8.96 28.68
N SER A 18 12.27 -9.05 29.20
CA SER A 18 13.51 -8.57 28.62
C SER A 18 13.74 -9.17 27.22
N GLY A 19 13.72 -8.33 26.18
CA GLY A 19 13.98 -8.79 24.82
C GLY A 19 14.04 -7.72 23.74
N PHE A 20 14.23 -6.44 24.08
CA PHE A 20 14.45 -5.36 23.10
C PHE A 20 15.43 -4.35 23.70
N ASN A 21 16.71 -4.69 23.73
CA ASN A 21 17.76 -3.74 24.08
C ASN A 21 19.05 -4.06 23.31
N THR A 22 18.98 -3.94 21.99
CA THR A 22 20.14 -3.82 21.08
C THR A 22 19.66 -3.30 19.73
N ALA A 23 19.43 -1.98 19.64
CA ALA A 23 19.51 -1.18 18.40
C ALA A 23 19.14 0.30 18.66
N ILE A 24 19.64 0.90 19.75
CA ILE A 24 19.66 2.36 19.91
C ILE A 24 21.00 2.70 20.55
N ASN A 25 22.08 2.59 19.78
CA ASN A 25 23.40 3.14 20.11
C ASN A 25 24.25 3.22 18.84
N SER A 26 23.85 4.11 17.92
CA SER A 26 24.75 4.77 16.95
C SER A 26 24.00 5.89 16.22
N ILE A 27 23.46 6.87 16.95
CA ILE A 27 23.24 8.20 16.37
C ILE A 27 24.02 9.15 17.26
N ALA A 28 25.35 9.04 17.14
CA ALA A 28 26.24 10.06 17.62
C ALA A 28 26.01 11.30 16.76
N SER A 29 25.74 12.42 17.42
CA SER A 29 25.88 13.77 16.87
C SER A 29 27.21 13.88 16.12
N THR A 30 27.15 13.96 14.80
CA THR A 30 28.32 14.14 13.91
C THR A 30 27.91 15.14 12.82
N PRO A 31 28.77 16.11 12.46
CA PRO A 31 28.40 17.19 11.56
C PRO A 31 28.14 16.66 10.15
N THR A 32 27.14 17.23 9.47
CA THR A 32 26.97 17.30 8.00
C THR A 32 27.82 16.30 7.19
N THR A 33 27.55 15.00 7.35
CA THR A 33 28.24 13.97 6.57
C THR A 33 27.34 13.63 5.39
N LYS A 34 27.81 13.92 4.17
CA LYS A 34 27.11 13.58 2.93
C LYS A 34 26.86 12.07 2.88
N LEU A 35 25.70 11.67 2.35
CA LEU A 35 25.35 10.26 2.22
C LEU A 35 26.31 9.58 1.25
N THR A 36 26.91 8.43 1.60
CA THR A 36 27.93 7.72 0.81
C THR A 36 27.40 6.40 0.22
N MET A 37 28.11 5.82 -0.76
CA MET A 37 27.79 4.50 -1.31
C MET A 37 28.14 3.39 -0.32
N SER A 38 27.28 2.38 -0.16
CA SER A 38 27.49 1.29 0.83
C SER A 38 28.67 0.37 0.55
N SER A 39 29.25 0.42 -0.65
CA SER A 39 30.48 -0.32 -0.99
C SER A 39 31.75 0.51 -0.92
N ASP A 40 31.65 1.83 -0.72
CA ASP A 40 32.80 2.75 -0.71
C ASP A 40 32.45 4.02 0.08
N GLU A 41 32.81 4.04 1.37
CA GLU A 41 32.57 5.17 2.29
C GLU A 41 33.30 6.46 1.86
N SER A 42 34.16 6.42 0.85
CA SER A 42 34.96 7.57 0.44
C SER A 42 34.27 8.52 -0.54
N THR A 43 33.22 8.07 -1.25
CA THR A 43 32.57 8.88 -2.29
C THR A 43 31.11 9.24 -1.93
N PRO A 44 30.78 10.53 -1.78
CA PRO A 44 29.42 10.96 -1.54
C PRO A 44 28.53 10.68 -2.77
N LEU A 45 27.27 10.32 -2.51
CA LEU A 45 26.25 10.07 -3.54
C LEU A 45 25.94 11.32 -4.37
N SER A 46 26.01 12.50 -3.75
CA SER A 46 25.81 13.79 -4.40
C SER A 46 26.36 14.91 -3.53
N ASP A 47 26.83 15.97 -4.17
CA ASP A 47 27.28 17.19 -3.50
C ASP A 47 26.17 18.23 -3.25
N SER A 48 24.94 17.90 -3.63
CA SER A 48 23.76 18.76 -3.48
C SER A 48 23.35 19.01 -2.03
N ASP A 49 22.63 20.10 -1.76
CA ASP A 49 22.08 20.40 -0.44
C ASP A 49 21.09 19.31 0.03
N HIS A 50 20.38 18.70 -0.92
CA HIS A 50 19.41 17.64 -0.66
C HIS A 50 19.44 16.56 -1.74
N ILE A 51 19.23 15.31 -1.34
CA ILE A 51 19.03 14.18 -2.26
C ILE A 51 17.58 13.74 -2.17
N LEU A 52 16.85 13.81 -3.28
CA LEU A 52 15.54 13.20 -3.43
C LEU A 52 15.68 11.81 -4.03
N PHE A 53 15.36 10.78 -3.26
CA PHE A 53 15.18 9.43 -3.76
C PHE A 53 13.78 9.26 -4.35
N ASP A 54 13.70 9.17 -5.68
CA ASP A 54 12.46 8.99 -6.45
C ASP A 54 12.69 8.09 -7.66
N MET A 55 11.59 7.52 -8.17
CA MET A 55 11.52 6.97 -9.52
C MET A 55 10.29 7.54 -10.22
N PRO A 56 10.36 7.86 -11.52
CA PRO A 56 9.30 8.52 -12.26
C PRO A 56 8.13 7.58 -12.57
N VAL A 57 7.50 7.03 -11.54
CA VAL A 57 6.36 6.11 -11.63
C VAL A 57 5.25 6.48 -10.64
N SER A 58 5.62 7.14 -9.54
CA SER A 58 4.67 7.44 -8.47
C SER A 58 4.13 8.87 -8.57
N ASN A 59 2.84 9.02 -8.28
CA ASN A 59 2.21 10.33 -8.11
C ASN A 59 2.81 11.10 -6.92
N ASN A 60 3.25 10.39 -5.87
CA ASN A 60 3.87 11.02 -4.70
C ASN A 60 5.25 11.62 -5.02
N GLY A 61 6.05 10.98 -5.86
CA GLY A 61 7.31 11.53 -6.38
C GLY A 61 7.07 12.68 -7.35
N ALA A 62 6.07 12.53 -8.23
CA ALA A 62 5.66 13.57 -9.16
C ALA A 62 5.27 14.89 -8.48
N ARG A 63 4.64 14.83 -7.30
CA ARG A 63 4.39 16.00 -6.44
C ARG A 63 5.66 16.78 -6.13
N ILE A 64 6.73 16.07 -5.76
CA ILE A 64 8.00 16.71 -5.40
C ILE A 64 8.68 17.23 -6.66
N ARG A 65 8.75 16.44 -7.74
CA ARG A 65 9.27 16.89 -9.05
C ARG A 65 8.57 18.15 -9.55
N ALA A 66 7.25 18.27 -9.36
CA ALA A 66 6.51 19.50 -9.66
C ALA A 66 7.09 20.71 -8.91
N ILE A 67 7.28 20.60 -7.59
CA ILE A 67 7.88 21.68 -6.80
C ILE A 67 9.27 22.04 -7.34
N LEU A 68 10.13 21.04 -7.57
CA LEU A 68 11.48 21.26 -8.08
C LEU A 68 11.48 21.99 -9.43
N TYR A 69 10.67 21.52 -10.39
CA TYR A 69 10.68 22.03 -11.76
C TYR A 69 10.01 23.40 -11.90
N TYR A 70 8.87 23.62 -11.24
CA TYR A 70 8.19 24.93 -11.28
C TYR A 70 8.96 26.01 -10.51
N LYS A 71 9.70 25.65 -9.45
CA LYS A 71 10.63 26.57 -8.79
C LYS A 71 11.98 26.69 -9.50
N GLN A 72 12.24 25.83 -10.49
CA GLN A 72 13.51 25.75 -11.20
C GLN A 72 14.69 25.54 -10.25
N LEU A 73 14.52 24.68 -9.25
CA LEU A 73 15.61 24.33 -8.34
C LEU A 73 16.70 23.60 -9.13
N SER A 74 17.95 24.00 -8.91
CA SER A 74 19.11 23.41 -9.58
C SER A 74 19.44 22.05 -8.99
N GLN A 75 20.22 21.25 -9.72
CA GLN A 75 20.74 19.98 -9.21
C GLN A 75 21.59 20.16 -7.94
N GLN A 76 22.27 21.31 -7.80
CA GLN A 76 23.02 21.64 -6.58
C GLN A 76 22.10 21.84 -5.37
N GLN A 77 20.87 22.30 -5.58
CA GLN A 77 19.89 22.48 -4.50
C GLN A 77 19.20 21.17 -4.15
N VAL A 78 18.73 20.43 -5.15
CA VAL A 78 18.10 19.12 -4.97
C VAL A 78 18.47 18.20 -6.12
N ASP A 79 19.21 17.14 -5.82
CA ASP A 79 19.56 16.10 -6.78
C ASP A 79 18.56 14.94 -6.71
N ILE A 80 18.13 14.41 -7.85
CA ILE A 80 17.16 13.30 -7.91
C ILE A 80 17.92 12.02 -8.21
N ILE A 81 17.93 11.09 -7.25
CA ILE A 81 18.68 9.83 -7.35
C ILE A 81 17.74 8.64 -7.30
N SER A 82 17.98 7.65 -8.17
CA SER A 82 17.25 6.39 -8.10
C SER A 82 17.62 5.62 -6.81
N PRO A 83 16.66 5.10 -6.05
CA PRO A 83 16.95 4.26 -4.88
C PRO A 83 17.69 2.97 -5.25
N MET A 84 17.77 2.59 -6.53
CA MET A 84 18.61 1.49 -6.99
C MET A 84 20.09 1.70 -6.69
N LYS A 85 20.54 2.96 -6.54
CA LYS A 85 21.89 3.27 -6.07
C LYS A 85 22.14 2.74 -4.66
N LEU A 86 21.11 2.65 -3.82
CA LEU A 86 21.18 2.08 -2.48
C LEU A 86 20.79 0.60 -2.44
N GLY A 87 20.85 -0.13 -3.56
CA GLY A 87 20.40 -1.53 -3.62
C GLY A 87 18.87 -1.71 -3.69
N GLY A 88 18.13 -0.62 -3.87
CA GLY A 88 16.69 -0.62 -4.14
C GLY A 88 15.80 -0.54 -2.90
N LEU A 89 14.48 -0.48 -3.11
CA LEU A 89 13.49 -0.15 -2.06
C LEU A 89 13.45 -1.10 -0.85
N ARG A 90 14.01 -2.30 -1.00
CA ARG A 90 14.01 -3.33 0.04
C ARG A 90 15.35 -3.44 0.77
N SER A 91 16.39 -2.75 0.30
CA SER A 91 17.70 -2.76 0.95
C SER A 91 17.62 -2.15 2.34
N ASP A 92 18.56 -2.56 3.19
CA ASP A 92 18.66 -2.01 4.54
C ASP A 92 19.09 -0.53 4.48
N ASP A 93 19.97 -0.16 3.54
CA ASP A 93 20.39 1.21 3.30
C ASP A 93 19.21 2.14 2.98
N PHE A 94 18.32 1.76 2.06
CA PHE A 94 17.16 2.57 1.73
C PHE A 94 16.15 2.60 2.88
N LYS A 95 15.96 1.49 3.59
CA LYS A 95 15.08 1.42 4.75
C LYS A 95 15.57 2.24 5.93
N ALA A 96 16.87 2.46 6.07
CA ALA A 96 17.40 3.39 7.07
C ALA A 96 16.91 4.83 6.83
N LEU A 97 16.70 5.22 5.56
CA LEU A 97 16.16 6.53 5.17
C LEU A 97 14.62 6.57 5.18
N SER A 98 13.99 5.49 4.74
CA SER A 98 12.53 5.32 4.62
C SER A 98 12.15 3.96 5.20
N PRO A 99 11.85 3.85 6.51
CA PRO A 99 11.63 2.56 7.17
C PRO A 99 10.53 1.70 6.54
N GLN A 100 9.55 2.31 5.89
CA GLN A 100 8.48 1.61 5.18
C GLN A 100 8.88 1.15 3.76
N GLY A 101 10.08 1.49 3.29
CA GLY A 101 10.55 1.20 1.93
C GLY A 101 9.76 1.95 0.86
N LEU A 102 9.22 3.13 1.19
CA LEU A 102 8.35 3.91 0.32
C LEU A 102 9.06 5.13 -0.26
N MET A 103 8.67 5.51 -1.47
CA MET A 103 9.10 6.73 -2.15
C MET A 103 7.98 7.80 -2.15
N PRO A 104 8.33 9.09 -2.27
CA PRO A 104 9.70 9.62 -2.26
C PRO A 104 10.29 9.69 -0.84
N ALA A 105 11.63 9.77 -0.76
CA ALA A 105 12.37 10.08 0.46
C ALA A 105 13.40 11.18 0.19
N LEU A 106 13.60 12.10 1.12
CA LEU A 106 14.55 13.22 1.00
C LEU A 106 15.63 13.09 2.07
N THR A 107 16.90 13.22 1.67
CA THR A 107 18.03 13.44 2.59
C THR A 107 18.37 14.92 2.61
N ILE A 108 18.58 15.48 3.79
CA ILE A 108 19.04 16.86 4.02
C ILE A 108 20.54 16.76 4.34
N GLN A 109 21.38 17.20 3.40
CA GLN A 109 22.84 17.08 3.52
C GLN A 109 23.50 18.31 4.15
N LYS A 110 22.79 19.44 4.18
CA LYS A 110 23.22 20.66 4.88
C LYS A 110 22.79 20.67 6.35
N GLU A 111 23.40 21.55 7.13
CA GLU A 111 23.02 21.76 8.52
C GLU A 111 21.59 22.34 8.59
N HIS A 112 20.77 21.76 9.45
CA HIS A 112 19.38 22.14 9.64
C HIS A 112 19.06 22.19 11.14
N ASP A 113 18.34 23.22 11.58
CA ASP A 113 18.10 23.57 12.99
C ASP A 113 17.40 22.47 13.79
N SER A 114 16.53 21.68 13.14
CA SER A 114 15.83 20.55 13.75
C SER A 114 16.71 19.33 14.03
N GLY A 115 17.94 19.29 13.50
CA GLY A 115 18.81 18.11 13.53
C GLY A 115 18.31 16.94 12.68
N MET A 116 17.21 17.11 11.93
CA MET A 116 16.70 16.08 11.03
C MET A 116 17.53 16.00 9.75
N THR A 117 17.91 14.79 9.38
CA THR A 117 18.71 14.51 8.18
C THR A 117 17.94 13.77 7.10
N HIS A 118 16.74 13.25 7.41
CA HIS A 118 15.93 12.47 6.48
C HIS A 118 14.45 12.79 6.65
N LEU A 119 13.72 12.87 5.54
CA LEU A 119 12.28 13.05 5.49
C LEU A 119 11.66 11.97 4.60
N SER A 120 10.67 11.28 5.13
CA SER A 120 9.74 10.45 4.36
C SER A 120 8.40 11.19 4.22
N GLU A 121 7.50 10.62 3.41
CA GLU A 121 6.17 11.19 3.08
C GLU A 121 6.22 12.44 2.19
N SER A 122 5.56 12.36 1.04
CA SER A 122 5.58 13.43 0.03
C SER A 122 4.91 14.73 0.51
N ASP A 123 4.05 14.69 1.53
CA ASP A 123 3.47 15.91 2.13
C ASP A 123 4.49 16.67 2.97
N THR A 124 5.22 15.95 3.82
CA THR A 124 6.27 16.50 4.68
C THR A 124 7.40 17.06 3.84
N ILE A 125 7.89 16.29 2.86
CA ILE A 125 8.94 16.72 1.93
C ILE A 125 8.51 17.97 1.16
N ALA A 126 7.27 18.00 0.66
CA ALA A 126 6.74 19.16 -0.05
C ALA A 126 6.71 20.42 0.83
N ARG A 127 6.18 20.32 2.05
CA ARG A 127 6.12 21.46 2.99
C ARG A 127 7.51 21.97 3.36
N TYR A 128 8.45 21.06 3.58
CA TYR A 128 9.83 21.40 3.84
C TYR A 128 10.42 22.20 2.67
N LEU A 129 10.40 21.67 1.45
CA LEU A 129 10.97 22.34 0.27
C LEU A 129 10.27 23.67 -0.05
N LEU A 130 8.95 23.78 0.17
CA LEU A 130 8.22 25.04 -0.01
C LEU A 130 8.60 26.10 1.02
N THR A 131 8.99 25.69 2.22
CA THR A 131 9.45 26.60 3.30
C THR A 131 10.90 26.99 3.04
N GLU A 132 11.76 26.01 2.79
CA GLU A 132 13.18 26.18 2.50
C GLU A 132 13.42 27.09 1.29
N TYR A 133 12.64 26.90 0.24
CA TYR A 133 12.72 27.67 -1.00
C TYR A 133 11.51 28.62 -1.18
N ALA A 134 11.04 29.22 -0.09
CA ALA A 134 9.91 30.15 -0.11
C ALA A 134 10.19 31.38 -1.01
N GLY A 135 11.43 31.85 -1.05
CA GLY A 135 11.86 33.00 -1.86
C GLY A 135 12.16 32.70 -3.34
N VAL A 136 12.01 31.46 -3.80
CA VAL A 136 12.39 31.03 -5.15
C VAL A 136 11.16 30.68 -5.99
N GLY A 137 11.04 31.32 -7.15
CA GLY A 137 10.02 30.99 -8.16
C GLY A 137 8.59 31.20 -7.67
N LEU A 138 7.67 30.34 -8.13
CA LEU A 138 6.25 30.45 -7.82
C LEU A 138 5.93 30.11 -6.36
N SER A 139 4.94 30.79 -5.80
CA SER A 139 4.27 30.35 -4.57
C SER A 139 3.27 29.24 -4.91
N PHE A 140 3.20 28.23 -4.04
CA PHE A 140 2.24 27.14 -4.15
C PHE A 140 1.25 27.11 -2.97
N GLN A 141 1.23 28.19 -2.17
CA GLN A 141 0.27 28.33 -1.10
C GLN A 141 -1.12 28.65 -1.68
N PRO A 142 -2.19 28.01 -1.19
CA PRO A 142 -3.54 28.43 -1.51
C PRO A 142 -3.77 29.89 -1.11
N ASP A 143 -4.33 30.67 -2.02
CA ASP A 143 -4.59 32.10 -1.84
C ASP A 143 -6.06 32.43 -1.47
N ASN A 144 -6.95 31.43 -1.43
CA ASN A 144 -8.36 31.62 -1.13
C ASN A 144 -9.01 30.37 -0.49
N LEU A 145 -10.22 30.53 0.05
CA LEU A 145 -10.93 29.45 0.76
C LEU A 145 -11.23 28.24 -0.14
N ARG A 146 -11.58 28.48 -1.40
CA ARG A 146 -11.91 27.43 -2.37
C ARG A 146 -10.65 26.63 -2.73
N SER A 147 -9.53 27.31 -2.96
CA SER A 147 -8.26 26.65 -3.24
C SER A 147 -7.76 25.84 -2.03
N ASN A 148 -7.98 26.33 -0.81
CA ASN A 148 -7.67 25.60 0.42
C ASN A 148 -8.56 24.36 0.63
N GLN A 149 -9.87 24.47 0.37
CA GLN A 149 -10.81 23.36 0.50
C GLN A 149 -10.51 22.21 -0.47
N ILE A 150 -10.25 22.53 -1.75
CA ILE A 150 -9.89 21.52 -2.76
C ILE A 150 -8.59 20.81 -2.37
N THR A 151 -7.61 21.58 -1.90
CA THR A 151 -6.33 21.09 -1.38
C THR A 151 -6.50 20.07 -0.26
N ARG A 152 -7.42 20.33 0.69
CA ARG A 152 -7.71 19.39 1.77
C ARG A 152 -8.47 18.16 1.27
N TRP A 153 -9.45 18.35 0.38
CA TRP A 153 -10.25 17.24 -0.16
C TRP A 153 -9.40 16.25 -0.96
N HIS A 154 -8.48 16.78 -1.78
CA HIS A 154 -7.57 15.99 -2.59
C HIS A 154 -6.69 15.05 -1.75
N ASP A 155 -6.20 15.54 -0.61
CA ASP A 155 -5.39 14.75 0.30
C ASP A 155 -6.17 13.66 1.01
N VAL A 156 -7.29 14.07 1.63
CA VAL A 156 -8.04 13.21 2.51
C VAL A 156 -8.74 12.13 1.69
N TYR A 157 -9.44 12.52 0.63
CA TYR A 157 -10.31 11.60 -0.09
C TYR A 157 -9.68 11.03 -1.35
N LEU A 158 -8.98 11.81 -2.17
CA LEU A 158 -8.42 11.23 -3.40
C LEU A 158 -7.14 10.41 -3.16
N THR A 159 -6.18 10.92 -2.37
CA THR A 159 -4.89 10.21 -2.22
C THR A 159 -5.10 8.83 -1.60
N THR A 160 -5.91 8.77 -0.55
CA THR A 160 -6.19 7.52 0.15
C THR A 160 -7.01 6.56 -0.69
N ILE A 161 -8.07 7.04 -1.36
CA ILE A 161 -8.94 6.18 -2.17
C ILE A 161 -8.19 5.66 -3.41
N GLN A 162 -7.36 6.48 -4.06
CA GLN A 162 -6.56 6.04 -5.21
C GLN A 162 -5.63 4.87 -4.83
N GLY A 163 -5.02 4.90 -3.64
CA GLY A 163 -4.24 3.78 -3.12
C GLY A 163 -5.04 2.48 -2.98
N CYS A 164 -6.34 2.59 -2.68
CA CYS A 164 -7.26 1.45 -2.58
C CYS A 164 -7.66 0.86 -3.94
N LEU A 165 -7.42 1.56 -5.06
CA LEU A 165 -7.68 1.02 -6.40
C LEU A 165 -6.66 -0.07 -6.79
N TYR A 166 -5.42 0.04 -6.28
CA TYR A 166 -4.37 -0.96 -6.51
C TYR A 166 -4.58 -2.22 -5.66
N LYS A 167 -5.15 -2.10 -4.47
CA LYS A 167 -5.50 -3.23 -3.57
C LYS A 167 -6.76 -2.89 -2.77
N PRO A 168 -7.83 -3.71 -2.80
CA PRO A 168 -8.95 -3.54 -1.89
C PRO A 168 -8.42 -3.62 -0.45
N ALA A 169 -8.75 -2.62 0.36
CA ALA A 169 -8.24 -2.53 1.72
C ALA A 169 -9.21 -1.77 2.62
N TYR A 170 -9.29 -2.23 3.86
CA TYR A 170 -9.85 -1.46 4.96
C TYR A 170 -8.92 -0.27 5.25
N ARG A 171 -9.39 0.97 5.04
CA ARG A 171 -8.67 2.18 5.46
C ARG A 171 -9.57 3.09 6.28
N PHE A 172 -9.60 2.85 7.59
CA PHE A 172 -10.13 3.82 8.55
C PHE A 172 -9.31 5.12 8.49
N PRO A 173 -9.93 6.32 8.52
CA PRO A 173 -11.37 6.62 8.64
C PRO A 173 -12.11 6.82 7.31
N LEU A 174 -11.48 6.50 6.17
CA LEU A 174 -11.86 7.01 4.85
C LEU A 174 -12.69 6.06 3.99
N GLY A 175 -12.87 4.82 4.45
CA GLY A 175 -13.84 3.88 3.89
C GLY A 175 -13.40 2.44 4.00
N ASN A 176 -14.38 1.55 4.14
CA ASN A 176 -14.21 0.12 3.93
C ASN A 176 -14.89 -0.24 2.61
N TYR A 177 -14.11 -0.63 1.61
CA TYR A 177 -14.62 -1.02 0.29
C TYR A 177 -14.56 -2.53 0.18
N ALA A 178 -15.72 -3.16 -0.01
CA ALA A 178 -15.83 -4.62 -0.13
C ALA A 178 -15.12 -5.15 -1.37
N ASP A 179 -15.07 -4.35 -2.44
CA ASP A 179 -14.45 -4.71 -3.71
C ASP A 179 -13.91 -3.47 -4.46
N ARG A 180 -13.13 -3.71 -5.52
CA ARG A 180 -12.58 -2.65 -6.37
C ARG A 180 -13.66 -1.77 -7.00
N LYS A 181 -14.79 -2.33 -7.42
CA LYS A 181 -15.89 -1.58 -8.08
C LYS A 181 -16.49 -0.54 -7.15
N SER A 182 -16.70 -0.90 -5.88
CA SER A 182 -17.18 -0.01 -4.83
C SER A 182 -16.17 1.10 -4.51
N ALA A 183 -14.87 0.79 -4.52
CA ALA A 183 -13.80 1.78 -4.39
C ALA A 183 -13.76 2.77 -5.56
N ILE A 184 -13.92 2.29 -6.81
CA ILE A 184 -13.98 3.13 -8.02
C ILE A 184 -15.20 4.05 -7.99
N LYS A 185 -16.38 3.53 -7.63
CA LYS A 185 -17.60 4.35 -7.51
C LYS A 185 -17.44 5.47 -6.47
N ALA A 186 -16.83 5.15 -5.33
CA ALA A 186 -16.52 6.16 -4.31
C ALA A 186 -15.47 7.17 -4.81
N PHE A 187 -14.47 6.71 -5.54
CA PHE A 187 -13.47 7.57 -6.17
C PHE A 187 -14.11 8.56 -7.16
N GLN A 188 -14.95 8.09 -8.08
CA GLN A 188 -15.69 8.91 -9.04
C GLN A 188 -16.58 9.94 -8.35
N LYS A 189 -17.26 9.56 -7.25
CA LYS A 189 -18.04 10.51 -6.43
C LYS A 189 -17.15 11.65 -5.90
N ASN A 190 -15.95 11.34 -5.43
CA ASN A 190 -15.02 12.34 -4.91
C ASN A 190 -14.45 13.24 -6.02
N LEU A 191 -14.21 12.71 -7.22
CA LEU A 191 -13.86 13.54 -8.37
C LEU A 191 -14.96 14.56 -8.71
N LYS A 192 -16.24 14.14 -8.67
CA LYS A 192 -17.39 15.04 -8.89
C LYS A 192 -17.48 16.13 -7.82
N VAL A 193 -17.16 15.82 -6.57
CA VAL A 193 -17.11 16.83 -5.49
C VAL A 193 -16.02 17.86 -5.78
N ILE A 194 -14.83 17.44 -6.21
CA ILE A 194 -13.75 18.36 -6.59
C ILE A 194 -14.16 19.23 -7.77
N GLU A 195 -14.76 18.64 -8.80
CA GLU A 195 -15.29 19.38 -9.95
C GLU A 195 -16.30 20.45 -9.52
N GLY A 196 -17.16 20.16 -8.54
CA GLY A 196 -18.12 21.13 -7.99
C GLY A 196 -17.46 22.37 -7.37
N PHE A 197 -16.20 22.27 -6.94
CA PHE A 197 -15.44 23.42 -6.46
C PHE A 197 -14.67 24.15 -7.57
N MET A 198 -14.53 23.60 -8.78
CA MET A 198 -13.81 24.25 -9.88
C MET A 198 -14.63 25.39 -10.48
N SER A 199 -13.93 26.41 -11.01
CA SER A 199 -14.57 27.48 -11.78
C SER A 199 -15.18 26.93 -13.08
N ASP A 200 -16.13 27.65 -13.67
CA ASP A 200 -16.80 27.22 -14.90
C ASP A 200 -15.86 27.19 -16.12
N GLU A 201 -14.80 28.01 -16.11
CA GLU A 201 -13.76 27.96 -17.13
C GLU A 201 -12.93 26.67 -17.08
N GLY A 202 -12.88 25.97 -15.94
CA GLY A 202 -12.20 24.69 -15.80
C GLY A 202 -10.67 24.71 -16.02
N LYS A 203 -10.06 25.85 -16.39
CA LYS A 203 -8.63 25.91 -16.77
C LYS A 203 -7.67 25.60 -15.62
N TYR A 204 -8.08 25.89 -14.39
CA TYR A 204 -7.26 25.71 -13.20
C TYR A 204 -8.10 25.14 -12.07
N LEU A 205 -7.56 24.13 -11.37
CA LEU A 205 -8.20 23.51 -10.21
C LEU A 205 -8.48 24.54 -9.10
N LEU A 206 -7.64 25.57 -8.98
CA LEU A 206 -7.60 26.50 -7.84
C LEU A 206 -7.65 27.98 -8.23
N ALA A 207 -8.00 28.32 -9.48
CA ALA A 207 -7.70 29.62 -10.12
C ALA A 207 -6.20 29.97 -10.24
N MET A 208 -5.30 29.17 -9.65
CA MET A 208 -3.84 29.29 -9.78
C MET A 208 -3.28 28.37 -10.86
N LYS A 209 -2.24 28.83 -11.57
CA LYS A 209 -1.51 28.05 -12.59
C LYS A 209 -0.87 26.78 -12.04
N CYS A 210 -0.40 26.81 -10.80
CA CYS A 210 0.38 25.72 -10.22
C CYS A 210 0.05 25.51 -8.74
N HIS A 211 -0.12 24.25 -8.36
CA HIS A 211 -0.27 23.82 -6.97
C HIS A 211 0.38 22.45 -6.80
N TRP A 212 1.15 22.30 -5.73
CA TRP A 212 1.97 21.10 -5.52
C TRP A 212 1.12 19.83 -5.38
N ARG A 213 -0.15 19.98 -4.98
CA ARG A 213 -1.10 18.85 -4.89
C ARG A 213 -1.78 18.45 -6.21
N MET A 214 -1.30 18.92 -7.35
CA MET A 214 -1.76 18.51 -8.69
C MET A 214 -1.18 17.15 -9.10
N HIS A 215 -1.04 16.21 -8.16
CA HIS A 215 -0.32 14.94 -8.34
C HIS A 215 -1.18 13.80 -8.89
N ARG A 216 -2.05 14.08 -9.87
CA ARG A 216 -2.91 13.06 -10.52
C ARG A 216 -2.60 12.91 -12.00
N PHE A 217 -1.32 13.09 -12.34
CA PHE A 217 -0.81 13.03 -13.70
C PHE A 217 -1.23 11.75 -14.41
N SER A 218 -1.10 10.58 -13.77
CA SER A 218 -1.40 9.30 -14.40
C SER A 218 -2.87 8.87 -14.35
N LEU A 219 -3.75 9.65 -13.72
CA LEU A 219 -5.12 9.23 -13.47
C LEU A 219 -5.95 8.97 -14.76
N PRO A 220 -5.88 9.82 -15.80
CA PRO A 220 -6.58 9.56 -17.07
C PRO A 220 -6.15 8.26 -17.74
N TYR A 221 -4.87 7.91 -17.63
CA TYR A 221 -4.33 6.68 -18.22
C TYR A 221 -4.64 5.43 -17.38
N MET A 222 -4.60 5.55 -16.05
CA MET A 222 -4.79 4.40 -15.16
C MET A 222 -6.26 4.05 -14.92
N LEU A 223 -7.16 5.03 -14.84
CA LEU A 223 -8.57 4.75 -14.55
C LEU A 223 -9.21 3.76 -15.54
N PRO A 224 -9.00 3.88 -16.87
CA PRO A 224 -9.55 2.93 -17.84
C PRO A 224 -9.10 1.49 -17.60
N LYS A 225 -7.90 1.30 -17.04
CA LYS A 225 -7.38 -0.02 -16.70
C LYS A 225 -8.11 -0.67 -15.52
N PHE A 226 -8.89 0.06 -14.72
CA PHE A 226 -9.51 -0.49 -13.50
C PHE A 226 -11.00 -0.80 -13.63
N ASP A 227 -11.68 -0.24 -14.63
CA ASP A 227 -13.10 -0.43 -14.90
C ASP A 227 -13.39 -0.12 -16.37
N ASP A 228 -13.78 -1.13 -17.14
CA ASP A 228 -14.09 -1.02 -18.57
C ASP A 228 -15.34 -0.16 -18.85
N SER A 229 -16.14 0.16 -17.82
CA SER A 229 -17.39 0.94 -17.96
C SER A 229 -17.21 2.47 -17.99
N GLN A 230 -15.99 2.96 -18.21
CA GLN A 230 -15.59 4.37 -18.10
C GLN A 230 -16.66 5.39 -18.54
N THR A 231 -17.00 6.26 -17.58
CA THR A 231 -17.20 7.69 -17.86
C THR A 231 -15.82 8.37 -17.66
N PRO A 232 -15.36 9.26 -18.55
CA PRO A 232 -14.09 10.00 -18.40
C PRO A 232 -14.01 10.77 -17.07
N LEU A 233 -12.85 11.40 -16.81
CA LEU A 233 -12.77 12.42 -15.75
C LEU A 233 -13.99 13.36 -15.86
N PRO A 234 -14.54 13.85 -14.73
CA PRO A 234 -15.59 14.85 -14.78
C PRO A 234 -15.20 16.00 -15.75
N PRO A 235 -16.14 16.55 -16.56
CA PRO A 235 -15.81 17.41 -17.70
C PRO A 235 -14.86 18.58 -17.40
N LYS A 236 -15.01 19.26 -16.26
CA LYS A 236 -14.13 20.37 -15.85
C LYS A 236 -12.75 19.86 -15.48
N LEU A 237 -12.65 18.70 -14.81
CA LEU A 237 -11.38 18.05 -14.50
C LEU A 237 -10.68 17.56 -15.78
N ASN A 238 -11.43 17.09 -16.77
CA ASN A 238 -10.86 16.71 -18.06
C ASN A 238 -10.30 17.94 -18.79
N ALA A 239 -11.08 19.02 -18.90
CA ALA A 239 -10.64 20.26 -19.53
C ALA A 239 -9.42 20.88 -18.80
N TRP A 240 -9.39 20.79 -17.48
CA TRP A 240 -8.22 21.19 -16.68
C TRP A 240 -6.97 20.40 -17.05
N PHE A 241 -7.09 19.07 -17.12
CA PHE A 241 -5.98 18.20 -17.47
C PHE A 241 -5.49 18.50 -18.88
N ASP A 242 -6.39 18.58 -19.86
CA ASP A 242 -6.08 18.87 -21.26
C ASP A 242 -5.38 20.22 -21.41
N ASN A 243 -5.86 21.24 -20.68
CA ASN A 243 -5.26 22.56 -20.67
C ASN A 243 -3.82 22.54 -20.14
N LEU A 244 -3.55 21.84 -19.03
CA LEU A 244 -2.19 21.75 -18.49
C LEU A 244 -1.28 20.90 -19.38
N TYR A 245 -1.77 19.75 -19.82
CA TYR A 245 -1.01 18.87 -20.70
C TYR A 245 -0.58 19.57 -22.00
N THR A 246 -1.44 20.44 -22.53
CA THR A 246 -1.16 21.20 -23.76
C THR A 246 -0.31 22.45 -23.52
N ASN A 247 -0.59 23.19 -22.44
CA ASN A 247 -0.09 24.56 -22.28
C ASN A 247 0.94 24.73 -21.15
N ASP A 248 1.23 23.71 -20.35
CA ASP A 248 2.18 23.77 -19.24
C ASP A 248 3.32 22.76 -19.42
N SER A 249 4.49 23.25 -19.84
CA SER A 249 5.65 22.41 -20.15
C SER A 249 6.18 21.61 -18.95
N VAL A 250 6.03 22.12 -17.73
CA VAL A 250 6.45 21.39 -16.52
C VAL A 250 5.49 20.23 -16.27
N PHE A 251 4.19 20.47 -16.41
CA PHE A 251 3.18 19.42 -16.31
C PHE A 251 3.39 18.33 -17.38
N SER A 252 3.55 18.71 -18.65
CA SER A 252 3.75 17.76 -19.75
C SER A 252 5.03 16.94 -19.56
N LYS A 253 6.11 17.55 -19.07
CA LYS A 253 7.36 16.85 -18.73
C LYS A 253 7.13 15.78 -17.66
N ILE A 254 6.53 16.14 -16.53
CA ILE A 254 6.28 15.20 -15.43
C ILE A 254 5.35 14.08 -15.86
N TYR A 255 4.31 14.40 -16.64
CA TYR A 255 3.42 13.42 -17.22
C TYR A 255 4.18 12.43 -18.11
N GLY A 256 5.01 12.93 -19.03
CA GLY A 256 5.86 12.11 -19.90
C GLY A 256 6.77 11.17 -19.11
N GLU A 257 7.48 11.69 -18.10
CA GLU A 257 8.34 10.88 -17.22
C GLU A 257 7.57 9.71 -16.55
N ILE A 258 6.33 9.95 -16.12
CA ILE A 258 5.48 8.90 -15.53
C ILE A 258 5.00 7.92 -16.58
N MET A 259 4.54 8.43 -17.73
CA MET A 259 4.01 7.57 -18.81
C MET A 259 5.09 6.68 -19.40
N ASP A 260 6.30 7.17 -19.61
CA ASP A 260 7.43 6.35 -20.09
C ASP A 260 7.65 5.14 -19.17
N THR A 261 7.59 5.35 -17.85
CA THR A 261 7.75 4.24 -16.91
C THR A 261 6.53 3.31 -16.90
N LEU A 262 5.30 3.86 -16.90
CA LEU A 262 4.09 3.02 -16.88
C LEU A 262 3.92 2.23 -18.19
N VAL A 263 4.20 2.82 -19.34
CA VAL A 263 4.07 2.14 -20.63
C VAL A 263 5.23 1.17 -20.82
N THR A 264 6.47 1.66 -20.82
CA THR A 264 7.62 0.82 -21.16
C THR A 264 7.93 -0.20 -20.07
N SER A 265 7.88 0.17 -18.78
CA SER A 265 8.20 -0.78 -17.72
C SER A 265 7.01 -1.64 -17.32
N TRP A 266 5.80 -1.08 -17.15
CA TRP A 266 4.67 -1.84 -16.61
C TRP A 266 3.84 -2.53 -17.69
N ASP A 267 3.47 -1.85 -18.79
CA ASP A 267 2.71 -2.48 -19.88
C ASP A 267 3.59 -3.44 -20.68
N GLU A 268 4.71 -2.95 -21.24
CA GLU A 268 5.46 -3.68 -22.26
C GLU A 268 6.41 -4.75 -21.70
N LYS A 269 7.18 -4.41 -20.64
CA LYS A 269 8.25 -5.29 -20.15
C LYS A 269 7.83 -6.27 -19.07
N SER A 270 7.03 -5.82 -18.10
CA SER A 270 6.74 -6.62 -16.90
C SER A 270 5.30 -7.09 -16.80
N HIS A 271 4.41 -6.61 -17.68
CA HIS A 271 2.96 -6.83 -17.61
C HIS A 271 2.42 -6.66 -16.18
N LEU A 272 2.94 -5.66 -15.44
CA LEU A 272 2.71 -5.55 -14.00
C LEU A 272 1.23 -5.35 -13.66
N TRP A 273 0.48 -4.78 -14.60
CA TRP A 273 -0.96 -4.61 -14.45
C TRP A 273 -1.68 -5.93 -14.23
N ASP A 274 -1.24 -7.05 -14.82
CA ASP A 274 -1.86 -8.36 -14.56
C ASP A 274 -1.79 -8.70 -13.07
N SER A 275 -0.64 -8.49 -12.43
CA SER A 275 -0.48 -8.72 -10.99
C SER A 275 -1.36 -7.79 -10.14
N ILE A 276 -1.49 -6.52 -10.54
CA ILE A 276 -2.28 -5.49 -9.83
C ILE A 276 -3.77 -5.75 -10.01
N TRP A 277 -4.20 -6.03 -11.24
CA TRP A 277 -5.59 -6.36 -11.58
C TRP A 277 -6.03 -7.59 -10.81
N LEU A 278 -5.19 -8.61 -10.78
CA LEU A 278 -5.45 -9.80 -10.01
C LEU A 278 -5.46 -9.50 -8.51
N ALA A 279 -4.69 -8.57 -7.95
CA ALA A 279 -4.61 -8.35 -6.48
C ALA A 279 -5.92 -7.95 -5.75
N GLY A 280 -7.07 -7.84 -6.43
CA GLY A 280 -8.35 -7.48 -5.80
C GLY A 280 -9.62 -7.97 -6.51
N GLN A 281 -9.50 -8.84 -7.50
CA GLN A 281 -10.62 -9.36 -8.30
C GLN A 281 -10.67 -10.90 -8.29
N ARG A 282 -10.00 -11.58 -7.37
CA ARG A 282 -9.74 -13.01 -7.58
C ARG A 282 -10.92 -13.94 -7.30
N ASP A 283 -11.93 -13.44 -6.62
CA ASP A 283 -13.16 -14.18 -6.33
C ASP A 283 -14.24 -13.89 -7.39
N GLN A 284 -13.91 -14.04 -8.68
CA GLN A 284 -14.93 -14.02 -9.75
C GLN A 284 -15.80 -15.28 -9.75
N ALA A 285 -15.32 -16.37 -9.14
CA ALA A 285 -16.10 -17.59 -9.00
C ALA A 285 -17.26 -17.36 -8.03
N PRO A 286 -18.46 -17.92 -8.30
CA PRO A 286 -19.56 -17.89 -7.35
C PRO A 286 -19.12 -18.30 -5.93
N GLY A 287 -19.75 -17.70 -4.92
CA GLY A 287 -19.53 -18.07 -3.53
C GLY A 287 -19.85 -19.56 -3.31
N THR A 288 -18.98 -20.22 -2.57
CA THR A 288 -19.07 -21.63 -2.20
C THR A 288 -19.83 -21.82 -0.89
N ILE A 289 -20.06 -23.07 -0.51
CA ILE A 289 -20.61 -23.42 0.80
C ILE A 289 -19.70 -22.94 1.95
N PHE A 290 -18.38 -22.88 1.74
CA PHE A 290 -17.43 -22.41 2.76
C PHE A 290 -17.53 -20.90 2.97
N ASP A 291 -17.81 -20.12 1.92
CA ASP A 291 -18.08 -18.68 2.07
C ASP A 291 -19.29 -18.43 2.98
N LYS A 292 -20.33 -19.27 2.86
CA LYS A 292 -21.50 -19.23 3.77
C LYS A 292 -21.14 -19.60 5.21
N ILE A 293 -20.23 -20.56 5.42
CA ILE A 293 -19.73 -20.92 6.76
C ILE A 293 -18.92 -19.76 7.35
N VAL A 294 -18.05 -19.12 6.56
CA VAL A 294 -17.25 -17.95 6.99
C VAL A 294 -18.18 -16.80 7.37
N ALA A 295 -19.23 -16.56 6.58
CA ALA A 295 -20.26 -15.56 6.83
C ALA A 295 -21.23 -15.93 7.97
N LYS A 296 -21.10 -17.14 8.56
CA LYS A 296 -21.99 -17.70 9.60
C LYS A 296 -23.45 -17.80 9.16
N GLU A 297 -23.71 -17.89 7.85
CA GLU A 297 -25.05 -18.07 7.28
C GLU A 297 -25.55 -19.51 7.47
N ILE A 298 -24.61 -20.46 7.54
CA ILE A 298 -24.90 -21.86 7.83
C ILE A 298 -24.02 -22.35 8.99
N PRO A 299 -24.50 -23.31 9.81
CA PRO A 299 -23.75 -23.80 10.95
C PRO A 299 -22.57 -24.68 10.54
N ALA A 300 -21.50 -24.63 11.33
CA ALA A 300 -20.38 -25.56 11.28
C ALA A 300 -19.82 -25.78 12.69
N THR A 301 -19.26 -26.96 12.94
CA THR A 301 -18.59 -27.23 14.23
C THR A 301 -17.17 -26.67 14.18
N ILE A 302 -17.04 -25.40 14.55
CA ILE A 302 -15.77 -24.66 14.51
C ILE A 302 -14.85 -25.18 15.62
N VAL A 303 -13.61 -25.49 15.26
CA VAL A 303 -12.57 -25.95 16.18
C VAL A 303 -11.46 -24.91 16.38
N LYS A 304 -11.25 -24.04 15.39
CA LYS A 304 -10.29 -22.93 15.47
C LYS A 304 -10.75 -21.79 14.55
N GLU A 305 -10.66 -20.55 15.03
CA GLU A 305 -10.93 -19.38 14.20
C GLU A 305 -9.98 -18.25 14.59
N ASP A 306 -9.38 -17.60 13.60
CA ASP A 306 -8.66 -16.36 13.78
C ASP A 306 -9.06 -15.33 12.70
N ARG A 307 -8.23 -14.29 12.54
CA ARG A 307 -8.47 -13.23 11.54
C ARG A 307 -8.38 -13.75 10.09
N HIS A 308 -7.53 -14.73 9.83
CA HIS A 308 -7.15 -15.19 8.49
C HIS A 308 -7.72 -16.56 8.13
N ILE A 309 -7.86 -17.46 9.10
CA ILE A 309 -8.28 -18.85 8.88
C ILE A 309 -9.50 -19.22 9.71
N LEU A 310 -10.23 -20.23 9.20
CA LEU A 310 -11.32 -20.89 9.90
C LEU A 310 -11.12 -22.40 9.77
N ALA A 311 -11.24 -23.12 10.87
CA ALA A 311 -11.19 -24.57 10.88
C ALA A 311 -12.43 -25.17 11.53
N PHE A 312 -13.00 -26.18 10.91
CA PHE A 312 -14.23 -26.84 11.35
C PHE A 312 -14.24 -28.32 10.99
N LYS A 313 -15.02 -29.11 11.74
CA LYS A 313 -15.16 -30.55 11.47
C LYS A 313 -15.86 -30.77 10.12
N ASP A 314 -15.33 -31.71 9.35
CA ASP A 314 -15.98 -32.16 8.12
C ASP A 314 -17.30 -32.87 8.47
N ILE A 315 -18.34 -32.64 7.66
CA ILE A 315 -19.66 -33.28 7.83
C ILE A 315 -19.66 -34.73 7.30
N ASN A 316 -18.71 -35.07 6.42
CA ASN A 316 -18.47 -36.39 5.85
C ASN A 316 -17.05 -36.86 6.23
N PRO A 317 -16.79 -37.18 7.51
CA PRO A 317 -15.46 -37.53 7.98
C PRO A 317 -14.93 -38.82 7.35
N LEU A 318 -13.69 -38.81 6.84
CA LEU A 318 -13.00 -39.99 6.30
C LEU A 318 -12.29 -40.84 7.37
N ALA A 319 -12.19 -40.31 8.58
CA ALA A 319 -11.62 -40.95 9.76
C ALA A 319 -12.24 -40.34 11.03
N PRO A 320 -12.06 -40.94 12.23
CA PRO A 320 -12.66 -40.43 13.47
C PRO A 320 -12.40 -38.95 13.75
N ALA A 321 -11.22 -38.44 13.38
CA ALA A 321 -10.92 -37.02 13.35
C ALA A 321 -10.75 -36.56 11.89
N HIS A 322 -11.62 -35.65 11.43
CA HIS A 322 -11.50 -34.99 10.12
C HIS A 322 -11.87 -33.51 10.25
N VAL A 323 -10.89 -32.63 10.05
CA VAL A 323 -11.04 -31.18 10.13
C VAL A 323 -10.60 -30.55 8.82
N LEU A 324 -11.37 -29.57 8.35
CA LEU A 324 -11.01 -28.71 7.23
C LEU A 324 -10.46 -27.40 7.77
N VAL A 325 -9.32 -26.94 7.24
CA VAL A 325 -8.74 -25.62 7.51
C VAL A 325 -8.80 -24.79 6.24
N ILE A 326 -9.47 -23.65 6.28
CA ILE A 326 -9.73 -22.80 5.12
C ILE A 326 -9.25 -21.37 5.38
N PRO A 327 -8.85 -20.61 4.35
CA PRO A 327 -8.70 -19.17 4.46
C PRO A 327 -10.10 -18.53 4.53
N LYS A 328 -10.27 -17.51 5.38
CA LYS A 328 -11.52 -16.73 5.45
C LYS A 328 -11.69 -15.81 4.24
N ASP A 329 -10.58 -15.34 3.68
CA ASP A 329 -10.50 -14.66 2.40
C ASP A 329 -9.68 -15.53 1.46
N ARG A 330 -10.35 -16.19 0.50
CA ARG A 330 -9.68 -17.09 -0.44
C ARG A 330 -8.83 -16.33 -1.46
N ASN A 331 -9.07 -15.04 -1.72
CA ASN A 331 -8.34 -14.24 -2.70
C ASN A 331 -8.03 -15.03 -4.00
N GLY A 332 -9.06 -15.70 -4.53
CA GLY A 332 -9.10 -16.59 -5.70
C GLY A 332 -8.23 -17.83 -5.66
N LEU A 333 -7.79 -18.24 -4.48
CA LEU A 333 -7.41 -19.61 -4.20
C LEU A 333 -8.64 -20.51 -4.23
N THR A 334 -9.23 -20.68 -5.41
CA THR A 334 -10.26 -21.70 -5.63
C THR A 334 -9.65 -23.09 -5.60
N ASN A 335 -8.35 -23.23 -5.88
CA ASN A 335 -7.54 -24.43 -5.75
C ASN A 335 -6.05 -24.07 -5.59
N LEU A 336 -5.19 -25.07 -5.39
CA LEU A 336 -3.76 -24.86 -5.11
C LEU A 336 -2.97 -24.39 -6.32
N ARG A 337 -3.30 -24.83 -7.54
CA ARG A 337 -2.61 -24.38 -8.77
C ARG A 337 -2.84 -22.89 -9.09
N LYS A 338 -3.77 -22.22 -8.40
CA LYS A 338 -3.97 -20.76 -8.45
C LYS A 338 -3.07 -20.00 -7.46
N ALA A 339 -2.30 -20.70 -6.63
CA ALA A 339 -1.38 -20.07 -5.70
C ALA A 339 -0.26 -19.29 -6.41
N SER A 340 0.25 -18.28 -5.71
CA SER A 340 1.27 -17.33 -6.19
C SER A 340 2.13 -16.88 -5.00
N ALA A 341 3.14 -16.04 -5.26
CA ALA A 341 4.04 -15.55 -4.20
C ALA A 341 3.33 -14.78 -3.07
N GLU A 342 2.17 -14.17 -3.31
CA GLU A 342 1.44 -13.44 -2.26
C GLU A 342 0.66 -14.37 -1.32
N HIS A 343 0.37 -15.60 -1.76
CA HIS A 343 -0.35 -16.58 -0.96
C HIS A 343 0.56 -17.33 0.02
N ARG A 344 1.88 -17.06 -0.01
CA ARG A 344 2.86 -17.74 0.85
C ARG A 344 2.49 -17.64 2.34
N ASP A 345 2.09 -16.46 2.81
CA ASP A 345 1.71 -16.24 4.21
C ASP A 345 0.47 -17.06 4.57
N ILE A 346 -0.62 -16.98 3.78
CA ILE A 346 -1.85 -17.73 4.08
C ILE A 346 -1.65 -19.24 3.97
N LEU A 347 -0.90 -19.73 2.98
CA LEU A 347 -0.57 -21.15 2.85
C LEU A 347 0.23 -21.67 4.04
N GLY A 348 1.22 -20.88 4.51
CA GLY A 348 1.96 -21.18 5.73
C GLY A 348 1.05 -21.25 6.95
N ARG A 349 0.12 -20.30 7.10
CA ARG A 349 -0.87 -20.30 8.18
C ARG A 349 -1.77 -21.53 8.17
N LEU A 350 -2.24 -21.97 7.01
CA LEU A 350 -3.06 -23.18 6.89
C LEU A 350 -2.31 -24.42 7.39
N LEU A 351 -1.04 -24.59 6.98
CA LEU A 351 -0.22 -25.73 7.40
C LEU A 351 0.11 -25.69 8.89
N VAL A 352 0.47 -24.51 9.43
CA VAL A 352 0.73 -24.35 10.87
C VAL A 352 -0.53 -24.64 11.68
N ALA A 353 -1.68 -24.06 11.30
CA ALA A 353 -2.95 -24.32 11.97
C ALA A 353 -3.34 -25.81 11.90
N GLY A 354 -3.09 -26.47 10.75
CA GLY A 354 -3.30 -27.90 10.63
C GLY A 354 -2.46 -28.71 11.62
N GLY A 355 -1.17 -28.36 11.79
CA GLY A 355 -0.30 -29.01 12.78
C GLY A 355 -0.78 -28.79 14.22
N GLU A 356 -1.22 -27.58 14.55
CA GLU A 356 -1.80 -27.27 15.87
C GLU A 356 -3.08 -28.08 16.13
N ILE A 357 -3.96 -28.20 15.13
CA ILE A 357 -5.19 -28.99 15.20
C ILE A 357 -4.89 -30.49 15.39
N ALA A 358 -3.90 -31.02 14.67
CA ALA A 358 -3.49 -32.42 14.82
C ALA A 358 -2.89 -32.71 16.22
N ASN A 359 -2.26 -31.72 16.86
CA ASN A 359 -1.70 -31.84 18.20
C ASN A 359 -2.73 -31.59 19.32
N ASP A 360 -3.95 -31.18 18.98
CA ASP A 360 -4.99 -30.93 19.99
C ASP A 360 -5.56 -32.26 20.51
N SER A 361 -5.19 -32.59 21.75
CA SER A 361 -5.66 -33.80 22.45
C SER A 361 -7.19 -33.90 22.57
N GLY A 362 -7.91 -32.78 22.51
CA GLY A 362 -9.38 -32.76 22.56
C GLY A 362 -10.05 -33.12 21.24
N LEU A 363 -9.31 -33.17 20.13
CA LEU A 363 -9.85 -33.45 18.80
C LEU A 363 -9.67 -34.91 18.35
N GLY A 364 -8.91 -35.71 19.11
CA GLY A 364 -8.85 -37.16 18.92
C GLY A 364 -8.02 -37.62 17.72
N PHE A 365 -7.03 -36.84 17.28
CA PHE A 365 -6.14 -37.22 16.18
C PHE A 365 -5.16 -38.36 16.53
N GLY A 366 -4.77 -38.49 17.80
CA GLY A 366 -3.78 -39.48 18.24
C GLY A 366 -2.35 -39.11 17.85
N ASP A 367 -1.48 -40.10 17.64
CA ASP A 367 -0.04 -39.91 17.40
C ASP A 367 0.31 -39.54 15.94
N GLY A 368 -0.67 -39.24 15.10
CA GLY A 368 -0.42 -38.87 13.71
C GLY A 368 -1.65 -38.41 12.95
N ALA A 369 -1.41 -37.62 11.90
CA ALA A 369 -2.44 -37.13 11.00
C ALA A 369 -1.92 -37.12 9.55
N ARG A 370 -2.85 -37.20 8.59
CA ARG A 370 -2.60 -36.95 7.18
C ARG A 370 -3.12 -35.57 6.81
N PHE A 371 -2.27 -34.84 6.10
CA PHE A 371 -2.54 -33.51 5.56
C PHE A 371 -2.74 -33.61 4.06
N VAL A 372 -3.92 -33.25 3.56
CA VAL A 372 -4.25 -33.36 2.13
C VAL A 372 -4.83 -32.05 1.60
N ILE A 373 -4.40 -31.65 0.42
CA ILE A 373 -5.03 -30.58 -0.36
C ILE A 373 -5.38 -31.20 -1.71
N ASN A 374 -6.68 -31.31 -1.99
CA ASN A 374 -7.16 -31.78 -3.29
C ASN A 374 -7.17 -30.62 -4.28
N ASP A 375 -6.73 -30.86 -5.51
CA ASP A 375 -6.62 -29.82 -6.54
C ASP A 375 -7.20 -30.31 -7.87
N GLY A 376 -8.30 -29.69 -8.29
CA GLY A 376 -9.02 -29.99 -9.53
C GLY A 376 -9.86 -31.27 -9.47
N PRO A 377 -10.64 -31.54 -10.54
CA PRO A 377 -11.58 -32.66 -10.58
C PRO A 377 -10.89 -34.02 -10.44
N ASP A 378 -9.77 -34.22 -11.14
CA ASP A 378 -9.00 -35.47 -11.07
C ASP A 378 -8.30 -35.68 -9.72
N GLY A 379 -8.08 -34.58 -8.98
CA GLY A 379 -7.59 -34.61 -7.60
C GLY A 379 -8.68 -34.83 -6.56
N GLY A 380 -9.95 -35.00 -6.97
CA GLY A 380 -11.08 -35.19 -6.06
C GLY A 380 -11.49 -33.92 -5.32
N GLN A 381 -11.28 -32.74 -5.92
CA GLN A 381 -11.71 -31.48 -5.31
C GLN A 381 -13.20 -31.23 -5.53
N GLU A 382 -13.97 -31.17 -4.43
CA GLU A 382 -15.43 -30.93 -4.49
C GLU A 382 -15.80 -29.46 -4.28
N VAL A 383 -15.09 -28.76 -3.38
CA VAL A 383 -15.33 -27.34 -3.08
C VAL A 383 -14.19 -26.48 -3.61
N TYR A 384 -14.52 -25.54 -4.50
CA TYR A 384 -13.57 -24.60 -5.13
C TYR A 384 -13.25 -23.40 -4.23
N HIS A 385 -12.79 -23.73 -3.03
CA HIS A 385 -12.25 -22.87 -2.00
C HIS A 385 -11.11 -23.65 -1.38
N LEU A 386 -9.86 -23.20 -1.54
CA LEU A 386 -8.69 -23.95 -1.08
C LEU A 386 -8.86 -24.36 0.39
N HIS A 387 -8.75 -25.65 0.66
CA HIS A 387 -8.88 -26.19 2.00
C HIS A 387 -7.85 -27.29 2.24
N LEU A 388 -7.32 -27.30 3.47
CA LEU A 388 -6.46 -28.35 3.96
C LEU A 388 -7.32 -29.33 4.76
N HIS A 389 -7.33 -30.58 4.34
CA HIS A 389 -7.84 -31.69 5.13
C HIS A 389 -6.80 -32.11 6.17
N VAL A 390 -7.22 -32.22 7.42
CA VAL A 390 -6.47 -32.82 8.52
C VAL A 390 -7.25 -34.06 8.97
N ILE A 391 -6.70 -35.24 8.71
CA ILE A 391 -7.38 -36.54 8.88
C ILE A 391 -6.59 -37.42 9.84
N GLY A 392 -7.23 -38.00 10.85
CA GLY A 392 -6.57 -38.90 11.81
C GLY A 392 -7.55 -39.58 12.76
N GLY A 393 -7.05 -39.94 13.94
CA GLY A 393 -7.81 -40.69 14.95
C GLY A 393 -7.88 -42.20 14.71
N GLN A 394 -7.15 -42.69 13.71
CA GLN A 394 -6.90 -44.11 13.46
C GLN A 394 -5.63 -44.28 12.63
N LYS A 395 -5.10 -45.52 12.57
CA LYS A 395 -4.02 -45.85 11.63
C LYS A 395 -4.53 -45.74 10.20
N LEU A 396 -4.01 -44.78 9.45
CA LEU A 396 -4.35 -44.60 8.04
C LEU A 396 -3.52 -45.55 7.16
N GLY A 397 -4.09 -45.99 6.03
CA GLY A 397 -3.40 -46.88 5.08
C GLY A 397 -2.15 -46.24 4.46
N SER A 398 -1.20 -47.05 3.99
CA SER A 398 -0.02 -46.54 3.29
C SER A 398 -0.42 -45.75 2.03
N MET A 399 0.33 -44.68 1.72
CA MET A 399 0.23 -43.99 0.42
C MET A 399 1.33 -44.42 -0.55
N CYS A 400 2.25 -45.28 -0.10
CA CYS A 400 3.34 -45.87 -0.87
C CYS A 400 3.22 -47.39 -0.93
#